data_AF-A0A0B7NSD9-F1
#
_entry.id   AF-A0A0B7NSD9-F1
#
_cell.length_a   1.000
_cell.length_b   1.000
_cell.length_c   1.000
_cell.angle_alpha   90.00
_cell.angle_beta   90.00
_cell.angle_gamma   90.00
#
_symmetry.space_group_name_H-M   'P 1'
#
loop_
_entity.id
_entity.type
_entity.pdbx_description
1 polymer ?
#
loop_
_entity_poly.entity_id
_entity_poly.type
_entity_poly.pdbx_seq_one_letter_code
_entity_poly.pdbx_strand_id
1 'polypeptide(L)'
;MLRQTTKRLQTTATAAFKRSYTSEVPNSSSSSAAARKLAEEALAQKTGSGSATKSRAATLPKGDKKPTKAKGEKNNSYKEIALTAGAITGLALGGLFYYGRPFEDGREDKYVQDNAISAAYKRCLDRFHEFQQGMNDPMWDKLLPEPLPEPYRRAYTLVINLDETLVYSTWDKEHGWRHAKRPGVDYFLSYLSQFYEIVIFTSQSSMNAMPLLDKLDPYQYAMYRLYREATRYVDGKYVKDLSHLNRDLSKVIIMDSNPDSFSLQPENGIALKPWKGQVNDQGLLEYIPFLEAVALTTPEDIRPVLKSFEGQYIPVEWAKREQEMNRMHRLQWEQEQAKKKTSRNLGSLLGGGGAAAQVEGPPPTYLEQMRKHVRETFASEFEQQKKSQEEAMAQDMERQMQMMKEMKMSVWDLMTQAASGQPLAPPPPSSPPSAEEQQ
;
A
#
# COMPACT_ATOMS: atom_id res chain seq x y z
N MET A 1 -31.06 44.00 -16.28
CA MET A 1 -31.37 43.17 -15.10
C MET A 1 -30.70 41.79 -15.20
N LEU A 2 -29.36 41.73 -15.15
CA LEU A 2 -28.62 40.45 -15.19
C LEU A 2 -27.23 40.56 -14.52
N ARG A 3 -27.08 41.52 -13.60
CA ARG A 3 -25.88 41.73 -12.76
C ARG A 3 -26.19 41.83 -11.26
N GLN A 4 -27.44 41.60 -10.86
CA GLN A 4 -27.88 41.58 -9.46
C GLN A 4 -28.27 40.17 -8.96
N THR A 5 -28.30 39.17 -9.84
CA THR A 5 -28.62 37.77 -9.50
C THR A 5 -27.39 36.94 -9.15
N THR A 6 -26.17 37.41 -9.43
CA THR A 6 -24.93 36.67 -9.13
C THR A 6 -24.31 36.97 -7.77
N LYS A 7 -24.72 38.07 -7.10
CA LYS A 7 -24.28 38.38 -5.72
C LYS A 7 -25.16 37.76 -4.61
N ARG A 8 -26.30 37.16 -4.94
CA ARG A 8 -27.18 36.48 -3.97
C ARG A 8 -27.01 34.95 -3.91
N LEU A 9 -26.20 34.36 -4.80
CA LEU A 9 -25.85 32.94 -4.77
C LEU A 9 -24.46 32.66 -4.15
N GLN A 10 -23.64 33.69 -3.95
CA GLN A 10 -22.33 33.55 -3.28
C GLN A 10 -22.38 33.75 -1.76
N THR A 11 -23.46 34.34 -1.22
CA THR A 11 -23.65 34.54 0.23
C THR A 11 -24.44 33.42 0.91
N THR A 12 -25.07 32.53 0.14
CA THR A 12 -25.75 31.32 0.64
C THR A 12 -24.89 30.06 0.58
N ALA A 13 -23.75 30.09 -0.12
CA ALA A 13 -22.81 28.97 -0.19
C ALA A 13 -21.75 28.96 0.93
N THR A 14 -21.51 30.10 1.59
CA THR A 14 -20.54 30.22 2.71
C THR A 14 -21.16 30.00 4.10
N ALA A 15 -22.48 29.84 4.19
CA ALA A 15 -23.17 29.46 5.43
C ALA A 15 -23.48 27.95 5.54
N ALA A 16 -23.18 27.16 4.50
CA ALA A 16 -23.51 25.73 4.42
C ALA A 16 -22.30 24.79 4.60
N PHE A 17 -21.10 25.31 4.92
CA PHE A 17 -19.88 24.50 5.07
C PHE A 17 -19.32 24.46 6.51
N LYS A 18 -20.16 24.70 7.52
CA LYS A 18 -19.76 24.67 8.93
C LYS A 18 -20.77 23.96 9.83
N ARG A 19 -21.12 22.70 9.52
CA ARG A 19 -21.65 21.71 10.47
C ARG A 19 -22.01 20.40 9.76
N SER A 20 -21.20 19.36 9.96
CA SER A 20 -21.64 17.96 10.14
C SER A 20 -20.44 17.01 10.03
N TYR A 21 -19.59 17.02 11.06
CA TYR A 21 -18.86 15.81 11.47
C TYR A 21 -19.37 15.53 12.89
N THR A 22 -20.44 14.76 12.97
CA THR A 22 -20.83 14.06 14.21
C THR A 22 -20.71 12.59 13.89
N SER A 23 -19.65 11.97 14.37
CA SER A 23 -19.55 10.52 14.49
C SER A 23 -20.66 10.04 15.42
N GLU A 24 -21.60 9.27 14.89
CA GLU A 24 -22.46 8.44 15.71
C GLU A 24 -21.60 7.44 16.47
N VAL A 25 -21.58 7.58 17.80
CA VAL A 25 -21.05 6.57 18.73
C VAL A 25 -22.22 5.64 19.07
N PRO A 26 -22.05 4.30 19.07
CA PRO A 26 -23.12 3.40 19.45
C PRO A 26 -23.58 3.68 20.88
N ASN A 27 -24.90 3.79 21.01
CA ASN A 27 -25.64 4.11 22.21
C ASN A 27 -25.33 3.13 23.37
N SER A 28 -24.57 3.56 24.37
CA SER A 28 -24.33 2.84 25.62
C SER A 28 -24.99 3.54 26.81
N SER A 29 -26.30 3.80 26.70
CA SER A 29 -27.07 4.54 27.71
C SER A 29 -27.65 3.68 28.84
N SER A 30 -27.31 2.39 28.96
CA SER A 30 -27.89 1.52 30.01
C SER A 30 -26.97 1.22 31.21
N SER A 31 -25.67 1.51 31.18
CA SER A 31 -24.76 1.15 32.29
C SER A 31 -24.45 2.28 33.28
N SER A 32 -24.65 3.55 32.91
CA SER A 32 -24.28 4.69 33.76
C SER A 32 -25.33 5.06 34.81
N ALA A 33 -26.60 4.70 34.59
CA ALA A 33 -27.67 4.94 35.55
C ALA A 33 -27.67 3.92 36.70
N ALA A 34 -27.33 2.65 36.42
CA ALA A 34 -27.21 1.60 37.43
C ALA A 34 -25.98 1.83 38.34
N ALA A 35 -24.85 2.25 37.75
CA ALA A 35 -23.64 2.58 38.50
C ALA A 35 -23.82 3.79 39.43
N ARG A 36 -24.59 4.80 39.02
CA ARG A 36 -24.92 5.96 39.86
C ARG A 36 -25.88 5.60 41.00
N LYS A 37 -26.88 4.74 40.75
CA LYS A 37 -27.79 4.24 41.80
C LYS A 37 -27.04 3.42 42.85
N LEU A 38 -26.14 2.53 42.44
CA LEU A 38 -25.31 1.74 43.37
C LEU A 38 -24.36 2.61 44.20
N ALA A 39 -23.83 3.69 43.62
CA ALA A 39 -22.99 4.65 44.33
C ALA A 39 -23.78 5.50 45.34
N GLU A 40 -25.01 5.92 45.00
CA GLU A 40 -25.91 6.62 45.93
C GLU A 40 -26.42 5.71 47.05
N GLU A 41 -26.72 4.44 46.76
CA GLU A 41 -27.19 3.46 47.74
C GLU A 41 -26.08 3.04 48.72
N ALA A 42 -24.83 2.90 48.24
CA ALA A 42 -23.67 2.66 49.08
C ALA A 42 -23.30 3.88 49.96
N LEU A 43 -23.56 5.10 49.48
CA LEU A 43 -23.34 6.33 50.24
C LEU A 43 -24.43 6.55 51.30
N ALA A 44 -25.68 6.22 50.99
CA ALA A 44 -26.81 6.28 51.91
C ALA A 44 -26.71 5.25 53.06
N GLN A 45 -26.19 4.04 52.79
CA GLN A 45 -25.93 3.03 53.83
C GLN A 45 -24.85 3.47 54.84
N LYS A 46 -23.97 4.41 54.48
CA LYS A 46 -22.85 4.82 55.33
C LYS A 46 -23.17 6.00 56.25
N THR A 47 -24.30 6.69 56.05
CA THR A 47 -24.67 7.90 56.80
C THR A 47 -25.94 7.78 57.65
N GLY A 48 -26.60 6.62 57.69
CA GLY A 48 -27.87 6.46 58.40
C GLY A 48 -27.98 5.18 59.20
N SER A 49 -27.36 5.12 60.39
CA SER A 49 -27.83 4.25 61.48
C SER A 49 -27.06 4.54 62.76
N GLY A 50 -27.65 5.39 63.60
CA GLY A 50 -27.47 5.29 65.04
C GLY A 50 -28.84 5.00 65.65
N SER A 51 -29.00 3.87 66.35
CA SER A 51 -29.50 3.80 67.74
C SER A 51 -29.90 2.38 68.20
N ALA A 52 -29.51 2.09 69.46
CA ALA A 52 -30.17 1.28 70.48
C ALA A 52 -29.69 -0.18 70.80
N THR A 53 -28.92 -0.27 71.91
CA THR A 53 -28.92 -1.28 73.02
C THR A 53 -28.61 -2.76 72.70
N LYS A 54 -27.79 -3.54 73.45
CA LYS A 54 -27.44 -3.59 74.88
C LYS A 54 -26.19 -4.49 75.05
N SER A 55 -25.30 -4.17 76.00
CA SER A 55 -24.66 -5.09 76.97
C SER A 55 -23.16 -4.90 77.25
N ARG A 56 -22.91 -4.72 78.56
CA ARG A 56 -21.78 -5.13 79.42
C ARG A 56 -20.43 -4.40 79.34
N ALA A 57 -19.99 -4.04 80.55
CA ALA A 57 -18.87 -3.18 80.93
C ALA A 57 -17.49 -3.77 80.69
N ALA A 58 -16.51 -2.89 80.41
CA ALA A 58 -15.14 -3.01 80.90
C ALA A 58 -14.42 -1.63 80.87
N THR A 59 -14.30 -1.06 82.07
CA THR A 59 -13.23 -0.23 82.65
C THR A 59 -12.30 0.60 81.74
N LEU A 60 -12.35 1.93 81.93
CA LEU A 60 -11.32 2.91 81.55
C LEU A 60 -10.12 2.88 82.51
N PRO A 61 -8.87 3.05 82.04
CA PRO A 61 -7.85 3.70 82.82
C PRO A 61 -7.77 5.19 82.45
N LYS A 62 -7.89 6.06 83.46
CA LYS A 62 -7.49 7.47 83.41
C LYS A 62 -5.97 7.55 83.28
N GLY A 63 -5.49 8.46 82.44
CA GLY A 63 -4.08 8.85 82.37
C GLY A 63 -3.94 10.22 81.71
N ASP A 64 -3.60 11.21 82.52
CA ASP A 64 -3.48 12.64 82.21
C ASP A 64 -2.39 12.94 81.17
N LYS A 65 -2.68 13.73 80.10
CA LYS A 65 -1.77 14.75 79.51
C LYS A 65 -2.55 15.85 78.78
N LYS A 66 -2.17 17.11 79.05
CA LYS A 66 -2.69 18.38 78.46
C LYS A 66 -2.60 18.42 76.92
N PRO A 67 -3.45 19.23 76.24
CA PRO A 67 -3.38 19.37 74.78
C PRO A 67 -2.14 20.20 74.38
N THR A 68 -1.25 19.63 73.58
CA THR A 68 -0.24 20.41 72.84
C THR A 68 -0.78 20.77 71.46
N LYS A 69 -0.65 22.06 71.14
CA LYS A 69 -1.20 22.74 69.96
C LYS A 69 -0.84 22.04 68.65
N ALA A 70 -1.82 21.82 67.78
CA ALA A 70 -1.61 21.41 66.39
C ALA A 70 -0.83 22.50 65.63
N LYS A 71 0.31 22.12 65.07
CA LYS A 71 1.13 22.96 64.19
C LYS A 71 0.49 22.88 62.79
N GLY A 72 0.07 24.01 62.23
CA GLY A 72 -0.65 24.06 60.96
C GLY A 72 0.16 23.53 59.78
N GLU A 73 -0.36 22.50 59.11
CA GLU A 73 0.08 22.06 57.78
C GLU A 73 -0.53 22.98 56.71
N LYS A 74 0.14 24.08 56.39
CA LYS A 74 -0.10 24.84 55.16
C LYS A 74 1.23 25.38 54.66
N ASN A 75 1.84 24.74 53.63
CA ASN A 75 2.81 25.30 52.66
C ASN A 75 3.73 24.28 51.93
N ASN A 76 3.29 23.05 51.61
CA ASN A 76 4.12 22.13 50.79
C ASN A 76 3.83 22.21 49.27
N SER A 77 2.58 22.46 48.88
CA SER A 77 2.19 22.49 47.46
C SER A 77 2.86 23.63 46.66
N TYR A 78 3.02 24.84 47.22
CA TYR A 78 3.68 25.95 46.51
C TYR A 78 5.18 25.68 46.27
N LYS A 79 5.85 24.99 47.19
CA LYS A 79 7.26 24.62 47.03
C LYS A 79 7.43 23.59 45.92
N GLU A 80 6.53 22.60 45.84
CA GLU A 80 6.52 21.61 44.76
C GLU A 80 6.24 22.26 43.39
N ILE A 81 5.29 23.20 43.33
CA ILE A 81 5.00 23.98 42.10
C ILE A 81 6.20 24.85 41.70
N ALA A 82 6.83 25.54 42.65
CA ALA A 82 8.00 26.38 42.37
C ALA A 82 9.21 25.54 41.90
N LEU A 83 9.40 24.36 42.48
CA LEU A 83 10.54 23.49 42.16
C LEU A 83 10.34 22.81 40.79
N THR A 84 9.11 22.40 40.46
CA THR A 84 8.76 21.89 39.12
C THR A 84 8.84 22.99 38.05
N ALA A 85 8.32 24.20 38.33
CA ALA A 85 8.44 25.34 37.43
C ALA A 85 9.91 25.75 37.20
N GLY A 86 10.72 25.74 38.26
CA GLY A 86 12.17 25.98 38.18
C GLY A 86 12.89 24.95 37.32
N ALA A 87 12.56 23.66 37.48
CA ALA A 87 13.12 22.59 36.66
C ALA A 87 12.74 22.72 35.17
N ILE A 88 11.47 22.99 34.86
CA ILE A 88 10.99 23.20 33.49
C ILE A 88 11.67 24.42 32.85
N THR A 89 11.78 25.52 33.60
CA THR A 89 12.43 26.75 33.12
C THR A 89 13.93 26.52 32.90
N GLY A 90 14.60 25.80 33.81
CA GLY A 90 16.00 25.43 33.67
C GLY A 90 16.26 24.55 32.45
N LEU A 91 15.39 23.56 32.20
CA LEU A 91 15.46 22.73 30.99
C LEU A 91 15.19 23.54 29.71
N ALA A 92 14.22 24.45 29.72
CA ALA A 92 13.91 25.29 28.56
C ALA A 92 15.06 26.26 28.24
N LEU A 93 15.65 26.91 29.25
CA LEU A 93 16.79 27.81 29.08
C LEU A 93 18.06 27.04 28.67
N GLY A 94 18.30 25.87 29.27
CA GLY A 94 19.40 24.98 28.88
C GLY A 94 19.25 24.48 27.43
N GLY A 95 18.03 24.12 27.03
CA GLY A 95 17.69 23.75 25.67
C GLY A 95 17.90 24.90 24.68
N LEU A 96 17.45 26.11 25.01
CA LEU A 96 17.67 27.30 24.19
C LEU A 96 19.17 27.64 24.06
N PHE A 97 19.96 27.46 25.11
CA PHE A 97 21.41 27.70 25.06
C PHE A 97 22.13 26.66 24.18
N TYR A 98 21.79 25.39 24.34
CA TYR A 98 22.43 24.30 23.60
C TYR A 98 21.98 24.25 22.13
N TYR A 99 20.66 24.21 21.89
CA TYR A 99 20.09 24.16 20.55
C TYR A 99 20.07 25.53 19.85
N GLY A 100 20.25 26.62 20.58
CA GLY A 100 20.36 27.96 20.02
C GLY A 100 21.79 28.40 19.77
N ARG A 101 22.82 27.54 19.88
CA ARG A 101 24.20 27.90 19.49
C ARG A 101 24.28 28.28 17.99
N PRO A 102 25.20 29.15 17.55
CA PRO A 102 25.40 29.49 16.14
C PRO A 102 25.66 28.26 15.26
N PHE A 103 25.32 28.32 13.97
CA PHE A 103 25.66 27.27 13.01
C PHE A 103 27.10 27.41 12.52
N GLU A 104 27.83 26.30 12.37
CA GLU A 104 29.22 26.28 11.91
C GLU A 104 29.33 26.20 10.37
N ASP A 105 28.24 25.80 9.68
CA ASP A 105 28.22 25.49 8.24
C ASP A 105 27.94 26.71 7.32
N GLY A 106 28.28 27.94 7.77
CA GLY A 106 28.04 29.17 6.99
C GLY A 106 26.57 29.62 6.86
N ARG A 107 25.62 28.89 7.47
CA ARG A 107 24.18 29.21 7.48
C ARG A 107 23.79 30.33 8.46
N GLU A 108 24.76 30.81 9.25
CA GLU A 108 24.56 31.85 10.26
C GLU A 108 24.24 33.22 9.64
N ASP A 109 24.57 33.43 8.36
CA ASP A 109 24.29 34.65 7.61
C ASP A 109 22.80 35.05 7.64
N LYS A 110 21.90 34.07 7.77
CA LYS A 110 20.44 34.25 7.89
C LYS A 110 20.03 34.99 9.19
N TYR A 111 20.87 34.97 10.22
CA TYR A 111 20.56 35.46 11.57
C TYR A 111 21.36 36.69 12.00
N VAL A 112 22.25 37.20 11.15
CA VAL A 112 23.16 38.32 11.46
C VAL A 112 22.41 39.61 11.82
N GLN A 113 21.19 39.80 11.29
CA GLN A 113 20.37 40.98 11.54
C GLN A 113 19.41 40.83 12.74
N ASP A 114 19.30 39.64 13.32
CA ASP A 114 18.39 39.37 14.44
C ASP A 114 19.06 39.63 15.81
N ASN A 115 18.27 40.02 16.80
CA ASN A 115 18.75 40.11 18.19
C ASN A 115 19.18 38.74 18.71
N ALA A 116 20.15 38.69 19.64
CA ALA A 116 20.73 37.43 20.12
C ALA A 116 19.71 36.38 20.61
N ILE A 117 18.65 36.83 21.29
CA ILE A 117 17.59 35.94 21.80
C ILE A 117 16.67 35.45 20.66
N SER A 118 16.29 36.33 19.73
CA SER A 118 15.47 35.94 18.58
C SER A 118 16.23 35.03 17.63
N ALA A 119 17.54 35.27 17.43
CA ALA A 119 18.41 34.40 16.67
C ALA A 119 18.50 33.02 17.33
N ALA A 120 18.77 32.94 18.64
CA ALA A 120 18.81 31.67 19.37
C ALA A 120 17.49 30.89 19.26
N TYR A 121 16.34 31.56 19.38
CA TYR A 121 15.03 30.93 19.22
C TYR A 121 14.78 30.42 17.79
N LYS A 122 15.08 31.22 16.76
CA LYS A 122 14.95 30.80 15.35
C LYS A 122 15.90 29.65 15.01
N ARG A 123 17.12 29.63 15.54
CA ARG A 123 18.06 28.49 15.41
C ARG A 123 17.49 27.21 16.04
N CYS A 124 16.90 27.31 17.24
CA CYS A 124 16.20 26.19 17.87
C CYS A 124 15.05 25.67 17.01
N LEU A 125 14.25 26.57 16.43
CA LEU A 125 13.16 26.19 15.53
C LEU A 125 13.67 25.54 14.23
N ASP A 126 14.70 26.09 13.59
CA ASP A 126 15.29 25.51 12.39
C ASP A 126 15.86 24.10 12.67
N ARG A 127 16.54 23.90 13.80
CA ARG A 127 17.01 22.55 14.19
C ARG A 127 15.87 21.59 14.50
N PHE A 128 14.79 22.09 15.10
CA PHE A 128 13.60 21.28 15.32
C PHE A 128 12.94 20.90 13.98
N HIS A 129 12.87 21.83 13.04
CA HIS A 129 12.40 21.55 11.68
C HIS A 129 13.32 20.59 10.93
N GLU A 130 14.64 20.72 11.05
CA GLU A 130 15.61 19.78 10.47
C GLU A 130 15.48 18.39 11.07
N PHE A 131 15.34 18.29 12.39
CA PHE A 131 15.07 17.01 13.05
C PHE A 131 13.76 16.40 12.56
N GLN A 132 12.71 17.21 12.42
CA GLN A 132 11.43 16.76 11.89
C GLN A 132 11.53 16.36 10.41
N GLN A 133 12.31 17.07 9.60
CA GLN A 133 12.57 16.75 8.20
C GLN A 133 13.39 15.48 8.05
N GLY A 134 14.48 15.31 8.81
CA GLY A 134 15.30 14.10 8.79
C GLY A 134 14.57 12.84 9.26
N MET A 135 13.52 12.98 10.08
CA MET A 135 12.61 11.87 10.40
C MET A 135 11.59 11.56 9.28
N ASN A 136 11.31 12.54 8.41
CA ASN A 136 10.31 12.44 7.34
C ASN A 136 10.94 12.13 5.97
N ASP A 137 12.24 12.35 5.81
CA ASP A 137 13.00 11.95 4.64
C ASP A 137 13.15 10.43 4.61
N PRO A 138 13.11 9.81 3.42
CA PRO A 138 13.22 8.38 3.30
C PRO A 138 14.59 7.91 3.83
N MET A 139 14.66 6.72 4.43
CA MET A 139 15.93 6.20 4.97
C MET A 139 17.04 6.05 3.92
N TRP A 140 16.70 6.06 2.63
CA TRP A 140 17.64 5.93 1.51
C TRP A 140 17.38 6.97 0.43
N ASP A 141 18.45 7.58 -0.09
CA ASP A 141 18.39 8.51 -1.23
C ASP A 141 17.83 7.84 -2.49
N LYS A 142 18.15 6.56 -2.68
CA LYS A 142 17.68 5.72 -3.79
C LYS A 142 16.95 4.51 -3.23
N LEU A 143 15.68 4.36 -3.58
CA LEU A 143 14.83 3.27 -3.13
C LEU A 143 15.06 1.98 -3.91
N LEU A 144 15.46 2.08 -5.19
CA LEU A 144 15.73 0.94 -6.06
C LEU A 144 17.19 0.94 -6.53
N PRO A 145 17.78 -0.25 -6.77
CA PRO A 145 19.10 -0.36 -7.37
C PRO A 145 19.11 0.17 -8.80
N GLU A 146 20.30 0.23 -9.40
CA GLU A 146 20.44 0.58 -10.82
C GLU A 146 19.63 -0.37 -11.72
N PRO A 147 19.00 0.15 -12.78
CA PRO A 147 18.20 -0.67 -13.68
C PRO A 147 19.07 -1.73 -14.36
N LEU A 148 18.50 -2.93 -14.55
CA LEU A 148 19.18 -4.05 -15.18
C LEU A 148 19.80 -3.67 -16.54
N PRO A 149 20.91 -4.30 -16.94
CA PRO A 149 21.48 -4.10 -18.26
C PRO A 149 20.56 -4.65 -19.35
N GLU A 150 20.66 -4.07 -20.55
CA GLU A 150 20.04 -4.65 -21.75
C GLU A 150 20.59 -6.07 -21.98
N PRO A 151 19.76 -7.06 -22.37
CA PRO A 151 18.37 -6.96 -22.85
C PRO A 151 17.30 -7.20 -21.77
N TYR A 152 17.67 -7.34 -20.49
CA TYR A 152 16.74 -7.70 -19.42
C TYR A 152 15.94 -6.50 -18.89
N ARG A 153 16.33 -5.28 -19.28
CA ARG A 153 15.66 -4.05 -18.87
C ARG A 153 14.24 -3.99 -19.44
N ARG A 154 13.29 -3.56 -18.61
CA ARG A 154 11.94 -3.19 -19.04
C ARG A 154 11.89 -1.71 -19.41
N ALA A 155 11.11 -1.35 -20.42
CA ALA A 155 11.05 0.03 -20.91
C ALA A 155 10.41 0.99 -19.91
N TYR A 156 9.44 0.51 -19.12
CA TYR A 156 8.69 1.31 -18.15
C TYR A 156 8.66 0.64 -16.79
N THR A 157 8.53 1.45 -15.75
CA THR A 157 8.32 1.00 -14.37
C THR A 157 6.86 1.24 -13.99
N LEU A 158 6.17 0.18 -13.55
CA LEU A 158 4.78 0.25 -13.10
C LEU A 158 4.74 0.08 -11.58
N VAL A 159 4.45 1.17 -10.88
CA VAL A 159 4.30 1.21 -9.43
C VAL A 159 2.84 0.96 -9.08
N ILE A 160 2.56 -0.07 -8.29
CA ILE A 160 1.18 -0.46 -7.96
C ILE A 160 0.99 -0.46 -6.45
N ASN A 161 -0.08 0.17 -5.97
CA ASN A 161 -0.48 0.10 -4.57
C ASN A 161 -1.06 -1.27 -4.21
N LEU A 162 -0.92 -1.68 -2.95
CA LEU A 162 -1.47 -2.94 -2.46
C LEU A 162 -2.92 -2.78 -2.00
N ASP A 163 -3.15 -1.94 -0.98
CA ASP A 163 -4.45 -1.80 -0.33
C ASP A 163 -5.51 -1.11 -1.18
N GLU A 164 -6.70 -1.68 -1.18
CA GLU A 164 -7.85 -1.23 -1.96
C GLU A 164 -7.56 -1.14 -3.47
N THR A 165 -6.46 -1.76 -3.93
CA THR A 165 -6.00 -1.81 -5.31
C THR A 165 -5.84 -3.24 -5.79
N LEU A 166 -5.00 -4.04 -5.12
CA LEU A 166 -4.81 -5.48 -5.40
C LEU A 166 -5.51 -6.35 -4.35
N VAL A 167 -5.56 -5.90 -3.11
CA VAL A 167 -6.16 -6.63 -1.98
C VAL A 167 -7.05 -5.71 -1.16
N TYR A 168 -8.03 -6.31 -0.49
CA TYR A 168 -8.89 -5.60 0.45
C TYR A 168 -8.83 -6.30 1.80
N SER A 169 -8.43 -5.56 2.82
CA SER A 169 -8.20 -6.09 4.17
C SER A 169 -9.34 -5.66 5.10
N THR A 170 -9.98 -6.62 5.74
CA THR A 170 -11.07 -6.40 6.71
C THR A 170 -10.71 -7.04 8.04
N TRP A 171 -11.03 -6.39 9.15
CA TRP A 171 -10.88 -6.99 10.48
C TRP A 171 -12.23 -7.32 11.09
N ASP A 172 -12.33 -8.51 11.68
CA ASP A 172 -13.49 -8.97 12.42
C ASP A 172 -13.07 -9.52 13.79
N LYS A 173 -13.95 -9.46 14.79
CA LYS A 173 -13.68 -9.94 16.15
C LYS A 173 -13.50 -11.45 16.21
N GLU A 174 -14.28 -12.18 15.41
CA GLU A 174 -14.30 -13.65 15.41
C GLU A 174 -13.10 -14.24 14.67
N HIS A 175 -12.71 -13.62 13.55
CA HIS A 175 -11.75 -14.17 12.60
C HIS A 175 -10.44 -13.37 12.51
N GLY A 176 -10.36 -12.21 13.15
CA GLY A 176 -9.22 -11.30 13.04
C GLY A 176 -9.12 -10.65 11.67
N TRP A 177 -7.88 -10.43 11.21
CA TRP A 177 -7.61 -9.87 9.89
C TRP A 177 -7.89 -10.88 8.78
N ARG A 178 -8.65 -10.47 7.78
CA ARG A 178 -8.96 -11.22 6.57
C ARG A 178 -8.62 -10.38 5.35
N HIS A 179 -8.04 -11.03 4.35
CA HIS A 179 -7.65 -10.38 3.10
C HIS A 179 -8.41 -11.02 1.94
N ALA A 180 -9.06 -10.20 1.13
CA ALA A 180 -9.65 -10.60 -0.13
C ALA A 180 -8.70 -10.24 -1.27
N LYS A 181 -8.49 -11.17 -2.21
CA LYS A 181 -7.74 -10.92 -3.45
C LYS A 181 -8.66 -10.33 -4.50
N ARG A 182 -8.25 -9.25 -5.16
CA ARG A 182 -9.05 -8.64 -6.23
C ARG A 182 -9.12 -9.59 -7.44
N PRO A 183 -10.31 -9.77 -8.05
CA PRO A 183 -10.43 -10.60 -9.24
C PRO A 183 -9.45 -10.17 -10.34
N GLY A 184 -8.73 -11.13 -10.92
CA GLY A 184 -7.80 -10.89 -12.02
C GLY A 184 -6.42 -10.37 -11.65
N VAL A 185 -6.07 -10.22 -10.36
CA VAL A 185 -4.72 -9.77 -9.94
C VAL A 185 -3.61 -10.67 -10.45
N ASP A 186 -3.77 -11.99 -10.39
CA ASP A 186 -2.73 -12.92 -10.83
C ASP A 186 -2.45 -12.76 -12.33
N TYR A 187 -3.51 -12.63 -13.14
CA TYR A 187 -3.40 -12.39 -14.57
C TYR A 187 -2.81 -11.01 -14.87
N PHE A 188 -3.23 -9.99 -14.11
CA PHE A 188 -2.74 -8.62 -14.28
C PHE A 188 -1.23 -8.53 -14.02
N LEU A 189 -0.73 -9.10 -12.93
CA LEU A 189 0.69 -9.09 -12.59
C LEU A 189 1.51 -9.93 -13.56
N SER A 190 1.07 -11.16 -13.85
CA SER A 190 1.78 -12.05 -14.79
C SER A 190 1.86 -11.46 -16.19
N TYR A 191 0.74 -10.97 -16.74
CA TYR A 191 0.70 -10.41 -18.07
C TYR A 191 1.57 -9.15 -18.20
N LEU A 192 1.45 -8.21 -17.26
CA LEU A 192 2.18 -6.94 -17.34
C LEU A 192 3.66 -7.06 -17.00
N SER A 193 4.09 -8.09 -16.27
CA SER A 193 5.51 -8.32 -15.94
C SER A 193 6.40 -8.53 -17.18
N GLN A 194 5.81 -8.94 -18.30
CA GLN A 194 6.49 -9.05 -19.60
C GLN A 194 6.92 -7.68 -20.14
N PHE A 195 6.16 -6.63 -19.83
CA PHE A 195 6.32 -5.30 -20.40
C PHE A 195 6.93 -4.29 -19.44
N TYR A 196 6.55 -4.40 -18.15
CA TYR A 196 6.86 -3.43 -17.11
C TYR A 196 7.76 -4.04 -16.04
N GLU A 197 8.66 -3.22 -15.51
CA GLU A 197 9.25 -3.47 -14.20
C GLU A 197 8.19 -3.16 -13.14
N ILE A 198 7.60 -4.21 -12.56
CA ILE A 198 6.55 -4.05 -11.56
C ILE A 198 7.17 -3.79 -10.18
N VAL A 199 6.73 -2.71 -9.54
CA VAL A 199 7.10 -2.33 -8.17
C VAL A 199 5.83 -2.25 -7.33
N ILE A 200 5.67 -3.13 -6.35
CA ILE A 200 4.58 -2.99 -5.39
C ILE A 200 5.00 -2.00 -4.33
N PHE A 201 4.34 -0.85 -4.25
CA PHE A 201 4.64 0.19 -3.26
C PHE A 201 3.42 0.40 -2.38
N THR A 202 3.45 -0.13 -1.15
CA THR A 202 2.36 -0.03 -0.18
C THR A 202 2.67 0.98 0.94
N SER A 203 1.61 1.61 1.46
CA SER A 203 1.67 2.40 2.69
C SER A 203 1.50 1.52 3.95
N GLN A 204 1.41 0.19 3.84
CA GLN A 204 1.48 -0.70 4.99
C GLN A 204 2.93 -0.91 5.45
N SER A 205 3.10 -1.14 6.75
CA SER A 205 4.40 -1.54 7.27
C SER A 205 4.79 -2.91 6.71
N SER A 206 6.09 -3.05 6.46
CA SER A 206 6.75 -4.26 6.00
C SER A 206 6.32 -5.52 6.78
N MET A 207 6.15 -5.42 8.10
CA MET A 207 5.73 -6.54 8.98
C MET A 207 4.38 -7.15 8.58
N ASN A 208 3.43 -6.34 8.12
CA ASN A 208 2.09 -6.81 7.76
C ASN A 208 1.99 -7.18 6.28
N ALA A 209 2.66 -6.42 5.42
CA ALA A 209 2.54 -6.57 3.97
C ALA A 209 3.37 -7.73 3.41
N MET A 210 4.54 -8.05 4.00
CA MET A 210 5.42 -9.11 3.50
C MET A 210 4.70 -10.47 3.37
N PRO A 211 4.09 -11.03 4.43
CA PRO A 211 3.42 -12.34 4.34
C PRO A 211 2.22 -12.35 3.39
N LEU A 212 1.59 -11.18 3.18
CA LEU A 212 0.49 -11.03 2.25
C LEU A 212 0.98 -11.06 0.80
N LEU A 213 2.07 -10.35 0.50
CA LEU A 213 2.69 -10.34 -0.82
C LEU A 213 3.29 -11.68 -1.20
N ASP A 214 3.88 -12.41 -0.25
CA ASP A 214 4.40 -13.77 -0.51
C ASP A 214 3.30 -14.74 -0.96
N LYS A 215 2.07 -14.55 -0.46
CA LYS A 215 0.90 -15.35 -0.87
C LYS A 215 0.22 -14.81 -2.13
N LEU A 216 0.26 -13.50 -2.35
CA LEU A 216 -0.36 -12.86 -3.51
C LEU A 216 0.45 -13.08 -4.79
N ASP A 217 1.78 -13.02 -4.68
CA ASP A 217 2.72 -13.11 -5.79
C ASP A 217 3.78 -14.18 -5.51
N PRO A 218 3.40 -15.47 -5.52
CA PRO A 218 4.32 -16.58 -5.24
C PRO A 218 5.38 -16.76 -6.34
N TYR A 219 5.11 -16.27 -7.56
CA TYR A 219 6.02 -16.33 -8.70
C TYR A 219 6.92 -15.09 -8.82
N GLN A 220 6.80 -14.13 -7.90
CA GLN A 220 7.61 -12.92 -7.86
C GLN A 220 7.57 -12.11 -9.17
N TYR A 221 6.39 -11.95 -9.76
CA TYR A 221 6.19 -11.04 -10.89
C TYR A 221 6.54 -9.59 -10.54
N ALA A 222 6.36 -9.20 -9.28
CA ALA A 222 6.85 -7.93 -8.76
C ALA A 222 8.35 -8.01 -8.46
N MET A 223 9.15 -7.27 -9.24
CA MET A 223 10.60 -7.24 -9.10
C MET A 223 11.04 -6.58 -7.78
N TYR A 224 10.32 -5.56 -7.33
CA TYR A 224 10.61 -4.86 -6.08
C TYR A 224 9.35 -4.63 -5.25
N ARG A 225 9.54 -4.64 -3.92
CA ARG A 225 8.47 -4.45 -2.93
C ARG A 225 8.91 -3.35 -1.97
N LEU A 226 8.20 -2.24 -1.98
CA LEU A 226 8.42 -1.07 -1.13
C LEU A 226 7.24 -0.94 -0.15
N TYR A 227 7.56 -0.56 1.07
CA TYR A 227 6.63 -0.51 2.20
C TYR A 227 6.55 0.91 2.76
N ARG A 228 5.78 1.10 3.85
CA ARG A 228 5.62 2.40 4.53
C ARG A 228 6.95 3.06 4.87
N GLU A 229 7.94 2.26 5.22
CA GLU A 229 9.29 2.71 5.59
C GLU A 229 10.01 3.43 4.43
N ALA A 230 9.56 3.25 3.19
CA ALA A 230 10.05 3.97 1.99
C ALA A 230 9.19 5.19 1.62
N THR A 231 8.07 5.44 2.32
CA THR A 231 7.21 6.61 2.07
C THR A 231 7.68 7.83 2.86
N ARG A 232 7.38 9.03 2.35
CA ARG A 232 7.60 10.30 3.06
C ARG A 232 6.36 10.68 3.84
N TYR A 233 6.55 11.26 5.02
CA TYR A 233 5.45 11.78 5.81
C TYR A 233 5.35 13.29 5.64
N VAL A 234 4.37 13.75 4.86
CA VAL A 234 4.18 15.16 4.50
C VAL A 234 2.78 15.58 4.90
N ASP A 235 2.66 16.67 5.68
CA ASP A 235 1.39 17.26 6.10
C ASP A 235 0.38 16.27 6.71
N GLY A 236 0.89 15.30 7.47
CA GLY A 236 0.06 14.29 8.14
C GLY A 236 -0.30 13.08 7.27
N LYS A 237 0.20 13.01 6.04
CA LYS A 237 -0.09 11.94 5.07
C LYS A 237 1.18 11.22 4.62
N TYR A 238 1.03 9.94 4.27
CA TYR A 238 2.10 9.17 3.65
C TYR A 238 2.08 9.39 2.14
N VAL A 239 3.20 9.82 1.58
CA VAL A 239 3.38 10.11 0.16
C VAL A 239 4.51 9.25 -0.40
N LYS A 240 4.28 8.66 -1.57
CA LYS A 240 5.19 7.83 -2.34
C LYS A 240 5.92 8.74 -3.32
N ASP A 241 7.09 9.23 -2.90
CA ASP A 241 7.91 10.13 -3.71
C ASP A 241 8.64 9.34 -4.82
N LEU A 242 8.16 9.47 -6.05
CA LEU A 242 8.69 8.72 -7.20
C LEU A 242 10.10 9.17 -7.59
N SER A 243 10.52 10.37 -7.21
CA SER A 243 11.85 10.90 -7.52
C SER A 243 12.99 10.07 -6.92
N HIS A 244 12.71 9.34 -5.83
CA HIS A 244 13.69 8.49 -5.14
C HIS A 244 13.69 7.05 -5.68
N LEU A 245 12.83 6.70 -6.64
CA LEU A 245 12.81 5.35 -7.23
C LEU A 245 14.05 5.03 -8.06
N ASN A 246 14.94 5.99 -8.32
CA ASN A 246 16.09 5.81 -9.22
C ASN A 246 15.66 5.33 -10.62
N ARG A 247 14.57 5.90 -11.13
CA ARG A 247 14.00 5.64 -12.46
C ARG A 247 13.68 6.97 -13.14
N ASP A 248 13.69 6.97 -14.47
CA ASP A 248 13.27 8.14 -15.23
C ASP A 248 11.76 8.35 -15.11
N LEU A 249 11.34 9.49 -14.56
CA LEU A 249 9.93 9.83 -14.37
C LEU A 249 9.15 9.91 -15.69
N SER A 250 9.81 10.10 -16.84
CA SER A 250 9.13 10.02 -18.15
C SER A 250 8.61 8.60 -18.46
N LYS A 251 9.10 7.59 -17.75
CA LYS A 251 8.78 6.16 -17.94
C LYS A 251 8.23 5.46 -16.69
N VAL A 252 7.82 6.23 -15.68
CA VAL A 252 7.20 5.70 -14.46
C VAL A 252 5.70 5.96 -14.47
N ILE A 253 4.90 4.94 -14.15
CA ILE A 253 3.45 5.06 -13.94
C ILE A 253 3.14 4.56 -12.53
N ILE A 254 2.38 5.33 -11.74
CA ILE A 254 1.85 4.86 -10.46
C ILE A 254 0.33 4.64 -10.53
N MET A 255 -0.12 3.47 -10.10
CA MET A 255 -1.54 3.13 -9.96
C MET A 255 -1.88 2.99 -8.48
N ASP A 256 -2.71 3.90 -7.97
CA ASP A 256 -3.08 3.94 -6.55
C ASP A 256 -4.55 4.31 -6.37
N SER A 257 -5.20 3.68 -5.41
CA SER A 257 -6.56 3.99 -4.95
C SER A 257 -6.65 5.33 -4.22
N ASN A 258 -5.55 5.81 -3.64
CA ASN A 258 -5.47 7.09 -2.93
C ASN A 258 -4.64 8.12 -3.71
N PRO A 259 -5.27 9.20 -4.24
CA PRO A 259 -4.58 10.28 -4.94
C PRO A 259 -3.54 11.03 -4.11
N ASP A 260 -3.72 11.10 -2.78
CA ASP A 260 -2.76 11.76 -1.90
C ASP A 260 -1.40 11.06 -1.90
N SER A 261 -1.39 9.74 -2.14
CA SER A 261 -0.19 8.91 -2.15
C SER A 261 0.83 9.34 -3.20
N PHE A 262 0.41 9.95 -4.30
CA PHE A 262 1.30 10.40 -5.38
C PHE A 262 1.17 11.90 -5.63
N SER A 263 0.79 12.65 -4.60
CA SER A 263 0.58 14.11 -4.66
C SER A 263 1.82 14.92 -5.06
N LEU A 264 3.03 14.37 -4.93
CA LEU A 264 4.27 15.01 -5.39
C LEU A 264 4.51 14.85 -6.90
N GLN A 265 3.92 13.84 -7.54
CA GLN A 265 4.03 13.57 -8.99
C GLN A 265 2.66 13.17 -9.57
N PRO A 266 1.63 14.04 -9.51
CA PRO A 266 0.29 13.74 -9.99
C PRO A 266 0.24 13.39 -11.49
N GLU A 267 1.17 13.90 -12.29
CA GLU A 267 1.27 13.66 -13.73
C GLU A 267 1.68 12.23 -14.11
N ASN A 268 2.22 11.47 -13.15
CA ASN A 268 2.57 10.06 -13.31
C ASN A 268 1.47 9.11 -12.80
N GLY A 269 0.41 9.66 -12.20
CA GLY A 269 -0.57 8.90 -11.43
C GLY A 269 -1.85 8.53 -12.17
N ILE A 270 -2.27 7.29 -12.00
CA ILE A 270 -3.60 6.78 -12.35
C ILE A 270 -4.35 6.53 -11.05
N ALA A 271 -5.31 7.40 -10.74
CA ALA A 271 -6.19 7.25 -9.59
C ALA A 271 -7.22 6.14 -9.84
N LEU A 272 -7.09 5.03 -9.12
CA LEU A 272 -8.04 3.92 -9.18
C LEU A 272 -9.20 4.15 -8.22
N LYS A 273 -10.37 3.59 -8.58
CA LYS A 273 -11.47 3.49 -7.62
C LYS A 273 -11.08 2.48 -6.53
N PRO A 274 -11.16 2.85 -5.23
CA PRO A 274 -10.91 1.92 -4.14
C PRO A 274 -11.80 0.68 -4.25
N TRP A 275 -11.19 -0.50 -4.29
CA TRP A 275 -11.86 -1.78 -4.32
C TRP A 275 -12.16 -2.26 -2.89
N LYS A 276 -13.42 -2.64 -2.63
CA LYS A 276 -13.89 -3.00 -1.28
C LYS A 276 -14.34 -4.46 -1.19
N GLY A 277 -13.70 -5.36 -1.94
CA GLY A 277 -14.00 -6.79 -1.89
C GLY A 277 -15.11 -7.26 -2.85
N GLN A 278 -15.52 -6.46 -3.84
CA GLN A 278 -16.52 -6.90 -4.83
C GLN A 278 -15.99 -8.03 -5.72
N VAL A 279 -16.73 -9.14 -5.81
CA VAL A 279 -16.32 -10.35 -6.55
C VAL A 279 -16.41 -10.19 -8.08
N ASN A 280 -17.33 -9.35 -8.56
CA ASN A 280 -17.53 -9.09 -10.00
C ASN A 280 -16.76 -7.84 -10.48
N ASP A 281 -15.75 -7.39 -9.73
CA ASP A 281 -14.93 -6.25 -10.12
C ASP A 281 -14.05 -6.61 -11.33
N GLN A 282 -14.12 -5.80 -12.40
CA GLN A 282 -13.24 -5.89 -13.57
C GLN A 282 -12.32 -4.68 -13.68
N GLY A 283 -12.38 -3.76 -12.70
CA GLY A 283 -11.75 -2.46 -12.80
C GLY A 283 -10.22 -2.51 -12.90
N LEU A 284 -9.57 -3.58 -12.46
CA LEU A 284 -8.12 -3.75 -12.66
C LEU A 284 -7.79 -4.23 -14.09
N LEU A 285 -8.55 -5.21 -14.59
CA LEU A 285 -8.36 -5.81 -15.92
C LEU A 285 -8.65 -4.83 -17.05
N GLU A 286 -9.57 -3.90 -16.82
CA GLU A 286 -9.95 -2.85 -17.77
C GLU A 286 -8.77 -1.92 -18.16
N TYR A 287 -7.73 -1.81 -17.34
CA TYR A 287 -6.54 -0.99 -17.66
C TYR A 287 -5.51 -1.73 -18.53
N ILE A 288 -5.59 -3.05 -18.65
CA ILE A 288 -4.61 -3.85 -19.41
C ILE A 288 -4.47 -3.36 -20.87
N PRO A 289 -5.56 -3.14 -21.65
CA PRO A 289 -5.42 -2.73 -23.05
C PRO A 289 -4.69 -1.40 -23.24
N PHE A 290 -4.84 -0.48 -22.28
CA PHE A 290 -4.17 0.82 -22.27
C PHE A 290 -2.68 0.66 -21.93
N LEU A 291 -2.36 -0.03 -20.83
CA LEU A 291 -0.97 -0.27 -20.41
C LEU A 291 -0.20 -1.08 -21.47
N GLU A 292 -0.83 -2.10 -22.04
CA GLU A 292 -0.29 -2.86 -23.17
C GLU A 292 0.01 -1.95 -24.36
N ALA A 293 -0.90 -1.04 -24.72
CA ALA A 293 -0.67 -0.11 -25.82
C ALA A 293 0.49 0.86 -25.55
N VAL A 294 0.61 1.36 -24.32
CA VAL A 294 1.75 2.20 -23.90
C VAL A 294 3.06 1.43 -24.07
N ALA A 295 3.13 0.20 -23.57
CA ALA A 295 4.33 -0.62 -23.69
C ALA A 295 4.70 -0.94 -25.14
N LEU A 296 3.70 -1.16 -26.02
CA LEU A 296 3.93 -1.48 -27.44
C LEU A 296 4.25 -0.25 -28.31
N THR A 297 3.69 0.91 -27.98
CA THR A 297 3.94 2.17 -28.73
C THR A 297 5.17 2.91 -28.27
N THR A 298 5.67 2.60 -27.07
CA THR A 298 6.89 3.16 -26.46
C THR A 298 7.01 4.69 -26.56
N PRO A 299 6.01 5.47 -26.09
CA PRO A 299 6.10 6.93 -26.07
C PRO A 299 7.31 7.41 -25.25
N GLU A 300 8.05 8.39 -25.75
CA GLU A 300 9.24 8.92 -25.07
C GLU A 300 8.93 9.42 -23.64
N ASP A 301 7.78 10.07 -23.46
CA ASP A 301 7.28 10.53 -22.16
C ASP A 301 5.81 10.15 -21.97
N ILE A 302 5.51 9.50 -20.85
CA ILE A 302 4.17 9.04 -20.51
C ILE A 302 3.26 10.13 -19.96
N ARG A 303 3.82 11.20 -19.38
CA ARG A 303 3.05 12.23 -18.66
C ARG A 303 2.08 12.98 -19.57
N PRO A 304 2.44 13.40 -20.81
CA PRO A 304 1.49 13.98 -21.75
C PRO A 304 0.36 13.03 -22.16
N VAL A 305 0.67 11.73 -22.25
CA VAL A 305 -0.32 10.69 -22.57
C VAL A 305 -1.34 10.59 -21.45
N LEU A 306 -0.90 10.46 -20.20
CA LEU A 306 -1.78 10.41 -19.03
C LEU A 306 -2.60 11.69 -18.88
N LYS A 307 -1.98 12.85 -19.07
CA LYS A 307 -2.66 14.16 -19.06
C LYS A 307 -3.80 14.23 -20.08
N SER A 308 -3.67 13.57 -21.23
CA SER A 308 -4.74 13.53 -22.22
C SER A 308 -6.01 12.79 -21.77
N PHE A 309 -5.95 12.04 -20.66
CA PHE A 309 -7.08 11.34 -20.05
C PHE A 309 -7.52 11.97 -18.72
N GLU A 310 -6.96 13.11 -18.34
CA GLU A 310 -7.26 13.79 -17.08
C GLU A 310 -8.78 14.07 -16.94
N GLY A 311 -9.35 13.68 -15.80
CA GLY A 311 -10.79 13.83 -15.54
C GLY A 311 -11.69 12.81 -16.25
N GLN A 312 -11.12 11.86 -16.98
CA GLN A 312 -11.85 10.80 -17.68
C GLN A 312 -11.51 9.41 -17.13
N TYR A 313 -12.38 8.44 -17.38
CA TYR A 313 -12.11 7.05 -17.06
C TYR A 313 -11.31 6.40 -18.19
N ILE A 314 -10.01 6.17 -17.95
CA ILE A 314 -9.03 5.74 -18.97
C ILE A 314 -9.52 4.53 -19.78
N PRO A 315 -10.05 3.44 -19.19
CA PRO A 315 -10.45 2.26 -19.97
C PRO A 315 -11.50 2.55 -21.04
N VAL A 316 -12.51 3.35 -20.69
CA VAL A 316 -13.62 3.67 -21.62
C VAL A 316 -13.15 4.62 -22.70
N GLU A 317 -12.36 5.64 -22.36
CA GLU A 317 -11.85 6.60 -23.34
C GLU A 317 -10.80 5.98 -24.26
N TRP A 318 -9.94 5.11 -23.73
CA TRP A 318 -9.01 4.34 -24.53
C TRP A 318 -9.74 3.44 -25.54
N ALA A 319 -10.78 2.71 -25.10
CA ALA A 319 -11.57 1.87 -25.99
C ALA A 319 -12.21 2.67 -27.14
N LYS A 320 -12.69 3.89 -26.87
CA LYS A 320 -13.21 4.79 -27.92
C LYS A 320 -12.12 5.23 -28.89
N ARG A 321 -10.96 5.66 -28.38
CA ARG A 321 -9.81 6.08 -29.22
C ARG A 321 -9.33 4.95 -30.11
N GLU A 322 -9.26 3.74 -29.56
CA GLU A 322 -8.88 2.53 -30.29
C GLU A 322 -9.86 2.19 -31.41
N GLN A 323 -11.17 2.25 -31.14
CA GLN A 323 -12.20 2.05 -32.16
C GLN A 323 -12.09 3.10 -33.29
N GLU A 324 -11.80 4.35 -32.95
CA GLU A 324 -11.60 5.40 -33.94
C GLU A 324 -10.36 5.13 -34.80
N MET A 325 -9.23 4.78 -34.17
CA MET A 325 -8.00 4.42 -34.87
C MET A 325 -8.21 3.25 -35.83
N ASN A 326 -8.90 2.20 -35.39
CA ASN A 326 -9.23 1.04 -36.20
C ASN A 326 -10.19 1.38 -37.36
N ARG A 327 -11.16 2.28 -37.12
CA ARG A 327 -12.06 2.77 -38.17
C ARG A 327 -11.31 3.57 -39.22
N MET A 328 -10.43 4.48 -38.79
CA MET A 328 -9.61 5.29 -39.69
C MET A 328 -8.65 4.42 -40.51
N HIS A 329 -8.03 3.41 -39.89
CA HIS A 329 -7.19 2.44 -40.58
C HIS A 329 -7.97 1.67 -41.66
N ARG A 330 -9.20 1.21 -41.34
CA ARG A 330 -10.08 0.55 -42.30
C ARG A 330 -10.44 1.44 -43.48
N LEU A 331 -10.83 2.69 -43.22
CA LEU A 331 -11.16 3.65 -44.28
C LEU A 331 -9.95 3.95 -45.19
N GLN A 332 -8.75 4.09 -44.63
CA GLN A 332 -7.53 4.28 -45.40
C GLN A 332 -7.26 3.08 -46.32
N TRP A 333 -7.38 1.85 -45.79
CA TRP A 333 -7.23 0.65 -46.59
C TRP A 333 -8.26 0.56 -47.72
N GLU A 334 -9.53 0.86 -47.45
CA GLU A 334 -10.58 0.88 -48.48
C GLU A 334 -10.28 1.90 -49.59
N GLN A 335 -9.80 3.09 -49.23
CA GLN A 335 -9.38 4.10 -50.21
C GLN A 335 -8.20 3.63 -51.05
N GLU A 336 -7.20 2.96 -50.45
CA GLU A 336 -6.09 2.37 -51.20
C GLU A 336 -6.54 1.26 -52.15
N GLN A 337 -7.46 0.39 -51.70
CA GLN A 337 -8.01 -0.66 -52.56
C GLN A 337 -8.85 -0.07 -53.69
N ALA A 338 -9.62 1.00 -53.43
CA ALA A 338 -10.35 1.74 -54.46
C ALA A 338 -9.38 2.35 -55.49
N LYS A 339 -8.31 3.02 -55.04
CA LYS A 339 -7.25 3.54 -55.92
C LYS A 339 -6.58 2.43 -56.75
N LYS A 340 -6.27 1.29 -56.13
CA LYS A 340 -5.70 0.11 -56.82
C LYS A 340 -6.67 -0.48 -57.85
N LYS A 341 -7.97 -0.53 -57.55
CA LYS A 341 -9.02 -0.98 -58.50
C LYS A 341 -9.16 -0.01 -59.67
N THR A 342 -9.18 1.31 -59.42
CA THR A 342 -9.19 2.33 -60.49
C THR A 342 -7.94 2.24 -61.38
N SER A 343 -6.77 1.98 -60.79
CA SER A 343 -5.52 1.75 -61.54
C SER A 343 -5.54 0.45 -62.36
N ARG A 344 -6.06 -0.66 -61.80
CA ARG A 344 -6.21 -1.94 -62.54
C ARG A 344 -7.23 -1.86 -63.66
N ASN A 345 -8.31 -1.10 -63.52
CA ASN A 345 -9.30 -0.92 -64.59
C ASN A 345 -8.72 -0.18 -65.81
N LEU A 346 -7.68 0.64 -65.65
CA LEU A 346 -6.95 1.25 -66.76
C LEU A 346 -5.97 0.28 -67.44
N GLY A 347 -5.37 -0.66 -66.68
CA GLY A 347 -4.47 -1.70 -67.22
C GLY A 347 -5.19 -2.93 -67.82
N SER A 348 -6.39 -3.27 -67.31
CA SER A 348 -7.20 -4.41 -67.78
C SER A 348 -7.85 -4.17 -69.15
N LEU A 349 -7.88 -2.93 -69.66
CA LEU A 349 -8.34 -2.61 -71.01
C LEU A 349 -7.32 -3.04 -72.10
N LEU A 350 -6.10 -3.42 -71.71
CA LEU A 350 -5.03 -3.80 -72.66
C LEU A 350 -4.56 -5.27 -72.55
N GLY A 351 -5.20 -6.12 -71.75
CA GLY A 351 -4.95 -7.56 -71.83
C GLY A 351 -5.20 -8.35 -70.56
N GLY A 352 -6.07 -9.37 -70.69
CA GLY A 352 -5.96 -10.63 -69.95
C GLY A 352 -6.62 -10.66 -68.57
N GLY A 353 -7.80 -11.28 -68.51
CA GLY A 353 -8.54 -11.52 -67.27
C GLY A 353 -7.73 -12.29 -66.22
N GLY A 354 -7.79 -11.80 -64.98
CA GLY A 354 -7.28 -12.47 -63.79
C GLY A 354 -8.39 -12.64 -62.77
N ALA A 355 -8.55 -13.86 -62.27
CA ALA A 355 -9.55 -14.26 -61.31
C ALA A 355 -9.61 -13.35 -60.07
N ALA A 356 -10.83 -13.01 -59.65
CA ALA A 356 -11.08 -12.24 -58.44
C ALA A 356 -10.66 -13.06 -57.21
N ALA A 357 -9.44 -12.84 -56.73
CA ALA A 357 -9.02 -13.31 -55.42
C ALA A 357 -9.99 -12.75 -54.37
N GLN A 358 -10.53 -13.64 -53.53
CA GLN A 358 -11.34 -13.26 -52.36
C GLN A 358 -10.52 -12.28 -51.53
N VAL A 359 -11.01 -11.05 -51.43
CA VAL A 359 -10.36 -10.01 -50.63
C VAL A 359 -10.73 -10.30 -49.19
N GLU A 360 -9.84 -10.99 -48.47
CA GLU A 360 -9.84 -10.98 -47.01
C GLU A 360 -9.89 -9.52 -46.53
N GLY A 361 -10.58 -9.27 -45.41
CA GLY A 361 -10.85 -7.93 -44.89
C GLY A 361 -9.60 -7.07 -44.66
N PRO A 362 -9.76 -5.81 -44.24
CA PRO A 362 -8.61 -4.94 -43.96
C PRO A 362 -7.64 -5.64 -43.01
N PRO A 363 -6.32 -5.54 -43.25
CA PRO A 363 -5.34 -6.17 -42.39
C PRO A 363 -5.47 -5.60 -40.97
N PRO A 364 -5.20 -6.40 -39.93
CA PRO A 364 -5.22 -5.92 -38.55
C PRO A 364 -4.25 -4.76 -38.38
N THR A 365 -4.61 -3.80 -37.51
CA THR A 365 -3.75 -2.65 -37.19
C THR A 365 -2.42 -3.14 -36.60
N TYR A 366 -1.32 -2.39 -36.74
CA TYR A 366 -0.01 -2.78 -36.17
C TYR A 366 -0.10 -3.17 -34.69
N LEU A 367 -0.84 -2.38 -33.89
CA LEU A 367 -1.09 -2.70 -32.48
C LEU A 367 -1.82 -4.03 -32.31
N GLU A 368 -2.83 -4.33 -33.13
CA GLU A 368 -3.57 -5.60 -33.06
C GLU A 368 -2.69 -6.79 -33.42
N GLN A 369 -1.81 -6.64 -34.42
CA GLN A 369 -0.83 -7.67 -34.79
C GLN A 369 0.12 -7.96 -33.63
N MET A 370 0.68 -6.91 -33.04
CA MET A 370 1.59 -7.02 -31.89
C MET A 370 0.88 -7.65 -30.69
N ARG A 371 -0.35 -7.22 -30.37
CA ARG A 371 -1.13 -7.84 -29.28
C ARG A 371 -1.41 -9.31 -29.52
N LYS A 372 -1.79 -9.69 -30.74
CA LYS A 372 -2.04 -11.08 -31.08
C LYS A 372 -0.77 -11.91 -30.83
N HIS A 373 0.36 -11.42 -31.32
CA HIS A 373 1.65 -12.07 -31.10
C HIS A 373 1.97 -12.22 -29.61
N VAL A 374 1.88 -11.13 -28.82
CA VAL A 374 2.23 -11.18 -27.39
C VAL A 374 1.27 -12.06 -26.58
N ARG A 375 -0.01 -12.08 -26.93
CA ARG A 375 -0.97 -12.97 -26.26
C ARG A 375 -0.74 -14.44 -26.60
N GLU A 376 -0.37 -14.74 -27.84
CA GLU A 376 -0.02 -16.09 -28.26
C GLU A 376 1.27 -16.56 -27.56
N THR A 377 2.30 -15.72 -27.50
CA THR A 377 3.54 -16.05 -26.77
C THR A 377 3.25 -16.25 -25.29
N PHE A 378 2.52 -15.33 -24.65
CA PHE A 378 2.17 -15.45 -23.23
C PHE A 378 1.33 -16.70 -22.94
N ALA A 379 0.34 -17.03 -23.78
CA ALA A 379 -0.47 -18.23 -23.60
C ALA A 379 0.41 -19.49 -23.69
N SER A 380 1.33 -19.54 -24.66
CA SER A 380 2.25 -20.67 -24.82
C SER A 380 3.22 -20.81 -23.64
N GLU A 381 3.74 -19.70 -23.10
CA GLU A 381 4.63 -19.67 -21.93
C GLU A 381 3.88 -20.10 -20.66
N PHE A 382 2.66 -19.59 -20.47
CA PHE A 382 1.83 -19.95 -19.34
C PHE A 382 1.46 -21.45 -19.35
N GLU A 383 1.13 -22.01 -20.51
CA GLU A 383 0.89 -23.44 -20.66
C GLU A 383 2.13 -24.27 -20.35
N GLN A 384 3.31 -23.83 -20.79
CA GLN A 384 4.58 -24.50 -20.47
C GLN A 384 4.88 -24.45 -18.97
N GLN A 385 4.71 -23.30 -18.33
CA GLN A 385 4.92 -23.12 -16.89
C GLN A 385 3.93 -23.94 -16.06
N LYS A 386 2.69 -24.07 -16.52
CA LYS A 386 1.70 -24.92 -15.87
C LYS A 386 2.06 -26.40 -15.97
N LYS A 387 2.49 -26.86 -17.16
CA LYS A 387 2.94 -28.25 -17.36
C LYS A 387 4.14 -28.58 -16.49
N SER A 388 5.16 -27.71 -16.45
CA SER A 388 6.34 -27.94 -15.60
C SER A 388 6.00 -27.96 -14.10
N GLN A 389 5.01 -27.19 -13.66
CA GLN A 389 4.49 -27.26 -12.29
C GLN A 389 3.75 -28.56 -11.99
N GLU A 390 2.88 -29.00 -12.90
CA GLU A 390 2.14 -30.27 -12.75
C GLU A 390 3.12 -31.45 -12.70
N GLU A 391 4.17 -31.42 -13.52
CA GLU A 391 5.26 -32.41 -13.50
C GLU A 391 6.05 -32.37 -12.19
N ALA A 392 6.43 -31.18 -11.70
CA ALA A 392 7.14 -31.05 -10.43
C ALA A 392 6.31 -31.54 -9.23
N MET A 393 5.00 -31.26 -9.22
CA MET A 393 4.08 -31.72 -8.18
C MET A 393 3.88 -33.24 -8.24
N ALA A 394 3.79 -33.81 -9.45
CA ALA A 394 3.71 -35.26 -9.64
C ALA A 394 4.97 -35.96 -9.12
N GLN A 395 6.16 -35.43 -9.45
CA GLN A 395 7.43 -35.95 -8.94
C GLN A 395 7.52 -35.86 -7.42
N ASP A 396 7.08 -34.74 -6.83
CA ASP A 396 7.08 -34.60 -5.37
C ASP A 396 6.10 -35.59 -4.71
N MET A 397 4.92 -35.79 -5.28
CA MET A 397 3.94 -36.78 -4.80
C MET A 397 4.49 -38.21 -4.91
N GLU A 398 5.19 -38.54 -5.99
CA GLU A 398 5.85 -39.84 -6.16
C GLU A 398 6.95 -40.04 -5.12
N ARG A 399 7.80 -39.04 -4.88
CA ARG A 399 8.82 -39.06 -3.82
C ARG A 399 8.18 -39.25 -2.44
N GLN A 400 7.10 -38.54 -2.13
CA GLN A 400 6.36 -38.69 -0.87
C GLN A 400 5.76 -40.09 -0.73
N MET A 401 5.20 -40.65 -1.82
CA MET A 401 4.64 -42.00 -1.81
C MET A 401 5.74 -43.06 -1.62
N GLN A 402 6.91 -42.86 -2.23
CA GLN A 402 8.07 -43.75 -2.06
C GLN A 402 8.60 -43.68 -0.63
N MET A 403 8.79 -42.48 -0.08
CA MET A 403 9.17 -42.29 1.33
C MET A 403 8.15 -42.96 2.28
N MET A 404 6.84 -42.80 2.03
CA MET A 404 5.82 -43.49 2.82
C MET A 404 5.87 -45.01 2.69
N LYS A 405 6.18 -45.56 1.50
CA LYS A 405 6.37 -47.00 1.31
C LYS A 405 7.60 -47.51 2.07
N GLU A 406 8.72 -46.81 1.99
CA GLU A 406 9.96 -47.15 2.71
C GLU A 406 9.76 -47.06 4.22
N MET A 407 9.11 -46.01 4.73
CA MET A 407 8.75 -45.91 6.15
C MET A 407 7.78 -47.02 6.58
N LYS A 408 6.78 -47.37 5.77
CA LYS A 408 5.86 -48.48 6.08
C LYS A 408 6.58 -49.82 6.13
N MET A 409 7.48 -50.11 5.20
CA MET A 409 8.30 -51.32 5.21
C MET A 409 9.23 -51.34 6.43
N SER A 410 9.86 -50.21 6.76
CA SER A 410 10.70 -50.08 7.95
C SER A 410 9.93 -50.29 9.26
N VAL A 411 8.70 -49.77 9.37
CA VAL A 411 7.82 -49.99 10.53
C VAL A 411 7.32 -51.45 10.58
N TRP A 412 7.05 -52.05 9.42
CA TRP A 412 6.63 -53.44 9.34
C TRP A 412 7.77 -54.38 9.75
N ASP A 413 8.99 -54.16 9.25
CA ASP A 413 10.21 -54.86 9.65
C ASP A 413 10.52 -54.69 11.15
N LEU A 414 10.31 -53.48 11.70
CA LEU A 414 10.44 -53.24 13.13
C LEU A 414 9.39 -54.03 13.95
N MET A 415 8.15 -54.15 13.45
CA MET A 415 7.11 -54.96 14.09
C MET A 415 7.39 -56.46 14.01
N THR A 416 7.85 -56.99 12.88
CA THR A 416 8.24 -58.40 12.74
C THR A 416 9.49 -58.75 13.55
N GLN A 417 10.45 -57.82 13.64
CA GLN A 417 11.63 -57.99 14.49
C GLN A 417 11.26 -57.98 15.99
N ALA A 418 10.33 -57.12 16.41
CA ALA A 418 9.81 -57.12 17.79
C ALA A 418 9.01 -58.40 18.13
N ALA A 419 8.26 -58.94 17.15
CA ALA A 419 7.49 -60.18 17.33
C ALA A 419 8.36 -61.45 17.32
N SER A 420 9.54 -61.42 16.69
CA SER A 420 10.46 -62.57 16.60
C SER A 420 11.42 -62.70 17.79
N GLY A 421 11.40 -61.76 18.74
CA GLY A 421 12.14 -61.85 20.01
C GLY A 421 13.67 -61.70 19.88
N GLN A 422 14.18 -61.21 18.75
CA GLN A 422 15.61 -60.93 18.57
C GLN A 422 15.96 -59.49 19.01
N PRO A 423 17.17 -59.25 19.54
CA PRO A 423 17.59 -57.92 19.98
C PRO A 423 17.70 -56.94 18.80
N LEU A 424 17.29 -55.69 19.04
CA LEU A 424 17.25 -54.60 18.06
C LEU A 424 18.62 -54.38 17.41
N ALA A 425 18.68 -54.49 16.07
CA ALA A 425 19.83 -54.05 15.31
C ALA A 425 19.84 -52.51 15.23
N PRO A 426 21.00 -51.84 15.33
CA PRO A 426 21.09 -50.39 15.23
C PRO A 426 20.65 -49.91 13.84
N PRO A 427 20.03 -48.72 13.74
CA PRO A 427 19.57 -48.19 12.45
C PRO A 427 20.74 -48.02 11.48
N PRO A 428 20.53 -48.28 10.17
CA PRO A 428 21.57 -48.06 9.18
C PRO A 428 21.97 -46.57 9.14
N PRO A 429 23.25 -46.26 8.89
CA PRO A 429 23.72 -44.88 8.83
C PRO A 429 22.97 -44.13 7.72
N SER A 430 22.45 -42.94 8.07
CA SER A 430 21.84 -42.02 7.11
C SER A 430 22.81 -41.77 5.95
N SER A 431 22.40 -42.14 4.74
CA SER A 431 23.10 -41.77 3.52
C SER A 431 23.23 -40.25 3.48
N PRO A 432 24.42 -39.67 3.21
CA PRO A 432 24.54 -38.25 2.98
C PRO A 432 23.74 -37.86 1.72
N PRO A 433 23.22 -36.62 1.63
CA PRO A 433 22.50 -36.17 0.45
C PRO A 433 23.39 -36.31 -0.78
N SER A 434 22.81 -36.90 -1.84
CA SER A 434 23.41 -37.02 -3.16
C SER A 434 23.84 -35.65 -3.68
N ALA A 435 25.08 -35.55 -4.15
CA ALA A 435 25.75 -34.34 -4.62
C ALA A 435 25.21 -33.77 -5.95
N GLU A 436 23.90 -33.89 -6.22
CA GLU A 436 23.24 -33.36 -7.42
C GLU A 436 22.36 -32.12 -7.14
N GLU A 437 22.31 -31.63 -5.90
CA GLU A 437 21.65 -30.35 -5.54
C GLU A 437 22.60 -29.13 -5.52
N GLN A 438 23.76 -29.25 -6.18
CA GLN A 438 24.66 -28.12 -6.44
C GLN A 438 25.03 -28.06 -7.92
N GLN A 439 24.05 -27.74 -8.76
CA GLN A 439 24.29 -27.12 -10.06
C GLN A 439 23.11 -26.27 -10.50
#